data_AF-A0A7S3DU65-F1
#
_entry.id   AF-A0A7S3DU65-F1
#
_cell.length_a   1.000
_cell.length_b   1.000
_cell.length_c   1.000
_cell.angle_alpha   90.00
_cell.angle_beta   90.00
_cell.angle_gamma   90.00
#
_symmetry.space_group_name_H-M   'P 1'
#
loop_
_entity.id
_entity.type
_entity.pdbx_description
1 polymer ?
#
loop_
_entity_poly.entity_id
_entity_poly.type
_entity_poly.pdbx_seq_one_letter_code
_entity_poly.pdbx_strand_id
1 'polypeptide(L)'
;MSRATAKSQSSWKFLLLWSAAWTAGCHAAENTFQCFGADGTELRQAVQVYLGSPPVMDPYNTPSLQTIQARYGPDISAWCVDSVRDFSYLLANQTNFNQDLSLWNVSSAESLEFFLAG
;
A
#
# COMPACT_ATOMS: atom_id res chain seq x y z
N MET A 1 -36.27 -16.46 21.08
CA MET A 1 -35.94 -15.13 21.61
C MET A 1 -34.44 -15.15 21.88
N SER A 2 -33.55 -14.36 21.27
CA SER A 2 -33.67 -13.16 20.44
C SER A 2 -32.46 -13.07 19.50
N ARG A 3 -32.72 -12.51 18.32
CA ARG A 3 -31.80 -12.25 17.20
C ARG A 3 -30.83 -11.13 17.58
N ALA A 4 -29.53 -11.33 17.42
CA ALA A 4 -28.52 -10.28 17.57
C ALA A 4 -28.58 -9.34 16.35
N THR A 5 -28.85 -8.06 16.63
CA THR A 5 -28.96 -6.96 15.67
C THR A 5 -27.59 -6.38 15.35
N ALA A 6 -27.31 -6.22 14.05
CA ALA A 6 -26.23 -5.40 13.51
C ALA A 6 -26.36 -3.93 13.94
N LYS A 7 -25.24 -3.24 14.15
CA LYS A 7 -25.22 -1.78 14.34
C LYS A 7 -24.38 -1.09 13.25
N SER A 8 -25.07 -0.17 12.61
CA SER A 8 -24.68 0.74 11.52
C SER A 8 -24.12 2.05 12.09
N GLN A 9 -23.52 2.86 11.19
CA GLN A 9 -23.19 4.32 11.21
C GLN A 9 -21.68 4.60 11.16
N SER A 10 -21.16 5.54 10.36
CA SER A 10 -21.79 6.67 9.66
C SER A 10 -20.84 7.32 8.66
N SER A 11 -21.37 7.67 7.48
CA SER A 11 -20.92 8.80 6.66
C SER A 11 -21.07 10.09 7.47
N TRP A 12 -20.11 11.03 7.41
CA TRP A 12 -20.27 12.50 7.36
C TRP A 12 -18.89 13.20 7.31
N LYS A 13 -18.57 13.70 6.11
CA LYS A 13 -17.99 15.02 5.73
C LYS A 13 -16.99 15.76 6.64
N PHE A 14 -15.82 16.01 6.04
CA PHE A 14 -15.13 17.30 5.84
C PHE A 14 -14.80 18.24 7.02
N LEU A 15 -13.50 18.56 7.05
CA LEU A 15 -12.81 19.78 7.48
C LEU A 15 -12.31 19.90 8.92
N LEU A 16 -10.97 19.81 8.99
CA LEU A 16 -10.01 20.49 9.86
C LEU A 16 -10.05 20.09 11.35
N LEU A 17 -9.00 19.41 11.79
CA LEU A 17 -7.96 20.06 12.59
C LEU A 17 -6.67 19.23 12.55
N TRP A 18 -5.68 19.89 11.96
CA TRP A 18 -4.26 19.59 11.97
C TRP A 18 -3.72 19.78 13.38
N SER A 19 -3.28 18.71 14.04
CA SER A 19 -2.17 18.78 15.01
C SER A 19 -1.66 17.38 15.34
N ALA A 20 -0.43 17.12 14.90
CA ALA A 20 0.53 16.19 15.49
C ALA A 20 0.13 14.70 15.61
N ALA A 21 0.59 13.93 14.63
CA ALA A 21 1.12 12.59 14.88
C ALA A 21 2.30 12.35 13.92
N TRP A 22 3.39 13.09 14.12
CA TRP A 22 4.70 12.73 13.60
C TRP A 22 5.35 11.82 14.64
N THR A 23 5.07 10.53 14.53
CA THR A 23 5.89 9.49 15.14
C THR A 23 6.19 8.49 14.05
N ALA A 24 7.49 8.26 13.86
CA ALA A 24 8.05 7.29 12.94
C ALA A 24 7.38 5.92 13.06
N GLY A 25 7.18 5.26 11.91
CA GLY A 25 6.71 3.87 11.82
C GLY A 25 5.19 3.73 11.88
N CYS A 26 4.61 3.35 10.74
CA CYS A 26 3.30 2.71 10.55
C CYS A 26 2.34 2.80 11.76
N HIS A 27 1.83 3.98 12.07
CA HIS A 27 0.71 4.15 13.00
C HIS A 27 -0.37 4.97 12.33
N ALA A 28 -1.14 4.30 11.45
CA ALA A 28 -2.43 4.79 11.03
C ALA A 28 -3.36 4.80 12.25
N ALA A 29 -3.85 5.98 12.60
CA ALA A 29 -4.99 6.10 13.49
C ALA A 29 -6.16 5.31 12.86
N GLU A 30 -6.62 4.29 13.59
CA GLU A 30 -7.56 3.24 13.18
C GLU A 30 -6.90 2.02 12.48
N ASN A 31 -6.80 0.94 13.26
CA ASN A 31 -6.12 -0.33 12.98
C ASN A 31 -6.68 -1.14 11.78
N THR A 32 -6.45 -0.74 10.51
CA THR A 32 -7.01 -1.53 9.37
C THR A 32 -6.16 -1.68 8.11
N PHE A 33 -4.93 -1.14 8.00
CA PHE A 33 -4.10 -1.40 6.82
C PHE A 33 -3.09 -2.53 7.06
N GLN A 34 -3.06 -3.49 6.14
CA GLN A 34 -2.20 -4.65 6.17
C GLN A 34 -0.78 -4.28 5.70
N CYS A 35 0.25 -4.93 6.25
CA CYS A 35 1.60 -4.88 5.69
C CYS A 35 1.76 -5.88 4.54
N PHE A 36 2.63 -5.56 3.59
CA PHE A 36 2.95 -6.46 2.48
C PHE A 36 3.70 -7.72 2.95
N GLY A 37 3.41 -8.84 2.29
CA GLY A 37 4.11 -10.11 2.50
C GLY A 37 5.60 -10.08 2.14
N ALA A 38 6.35 -11.05 2.65
CA ALA A 38 7.81 -11.08 2.52
C ALA A 38 8.32 -11.30 1.09
N ASP A 39 7.52 -11.91 0.22
CA ASP A 39 7.89 -12.29 -1.14
C ASP A 39 7.88 -11.11 -2.13
N GLY A 40 7.36 -9.95 -1.75
CA GLY A 40 7.30 -8.75 -2.59
C GLY A 40 6.34 -8.84 -3.78
N THR A 41 5.70 -9.98 -4.04
CA THR A 41 4.76 -10.17 -5.16
C THR A 41 3.54 -9.27 -5.01
N GLU A 42 2.97 -9.22 -3.81
CA GLU A 42 1.82 -8.37 -3.51
C GLU A 42 2.16 -6.88 -3.66
N LEU A 43 3.37 -6.48 -3.23
CA LEU A 43 3.86 -5.12 -3.36
C LEU A 43 4.01 -4.73 -4.84
N ARG A 44 4.61 -5.59 -5.66
CA ARG A 44 4.74 -5.36 -7.11
C ARG A 44 3.41 -5.17 -7.80
N GLN A 45 2.44 -6.03 -7.53
CA GLN A 45 1.10 -5.91 -8.10
C GLN A 45 0.42 -4.62 -7.65
N ALA A 46 0.51 -4.28 -6.37
CA ALA A 46 -0.07 -3.06 -5.83
C ALA A 46 0.52 -1.80 -6.47
N VAL A 47 1.85 -1.73 -6.60
CA VAL A 47 2.54 -0.60 -7.25
C VAL A 47 2.10 -0.44 -8.71
N GLN A 48 2.03 -1.53 -9.46
CA GLN A 48 1.62 -1.49 -10.87
C GLN A 48 0.17 -0.99 -11.04
N VAL A 49 -0.74 -1.49 -10.21
CA VAL A 49 -2.15 -1.06 -10.20
C VAL A 49 -2.28 0.41 -9.78
N TYR A 50 -1.53 0.83 -8.77
CA TYR A 50 -1.54 2.22 -8.27
C TYR A 50 -1.07 3.22 -9.33
N LEU A 51 -0.03 2.88 -10.09
CA LEU A 51 0.55 3.75 -11.11
C LEU A 51 -0.21 3.73 -12.44
N GLY A 52 -1.24 2.88 -12.58
CA GLY A 52 -1.98 2.73 -13.83
C GLY A 52 -1.13 2.16 -14.97
N SER A 53 -0.01 1.52 -14.64
CA SER A 53 0.83 0.82 -15.61
C SER A 53 0.12 -0.45 -16.06
N PRO A 54 0.04 -0.74 -17.38
CA PRO A 54 -0.72 -1.87 -17.87
C PRO A 54 -0.17 -3.17 -17.25
N PRO A 55 -1.03 -4.06 -16.73
CA PRO A 55 -0.56 -5.28 -16.08
C PRO A 55 0.13 -6.18 -17.10
N VAL A 56 1.37 -6.58 -16.81
CA VAL A 56 1.94 -7.76 -17.45
C VAL A 56 1.46 -8.99 -16.67
N MET A 57 0.64 -9.80 -17.36
CA MET A 57 0.30 -11.21 -17.10
C MET A 57 -0.54 -11.55 -15.85
N ASP A 58 -1.79 -11.10 -15.80
CA ASP A 58 -2.99 -11.96 -15.61
C ASP A 58 -4.26 -11.08 -15.53
N PRO A 59 -5.06 -11.01 -16.62
CA PRO A 59 -6.29 -10.23 -16.63
C PRO A 59 -7.40 -10.81 -15.73
N TYR A 60 -7.21 -11.99 -15.14
CA TYR A 60 -8.23 -12.67 -14.35
C TYR A 60 -8.04 -12.61 -12.84
N ASN A 61 -6.86 -12.21 -12.34
CA ASN A 61 -6.59 -12.18 -10.88
C ASN A 61 -5.81 -10.94 -10.40
N THR A 62 -5.97 -9.82 -11.09
CA THR A 62 -5.36 -8.53 -10.71
C THR A 62 -6.24 -7.79 -9.69
N PRO A 63 -5.71 -7.35 -8.53
CA PRO A 63 -6.48 -6.57 -7.56
C PRO A 63 -6.88 -5.22 -8.16
N SER A 64 -8.11 -4.78 -7.89
CA SER A 64 -8.54 -3.43 -8.28
C SER A 64 -7.85 -2.37 -7.44
N LEU A 65 -7.74 -1.14 -7.95
CA LEU A 65 -7.24 0.00 -7.17
C LEU A 65 -7.99 0.17 -5.85
N GLN A 66 -9.32 -0.03 -5.85
CA GLN A 66 -10.13 0.04 -4.63
C GLN A 66 -9.73 -1.02 -3.61
N THR A 67 -9.40 -2.24 -4.06
CA THR A 67 -8.92 -3.32 -3.20
C THR A 67 -7.56 -2.98 -2.58
N ILE A 68 -6.65 -2.39 -3.36
CA ILE A 68 -5.34 -1.95 -2.87
C ILE A 68 -5.49 -0.84 -1.84
N GLN A 69 -6.28 0.20 -2.14
CA GLN A 69 -6.48 1.34 -1.24
C GLN A 69 -7.19 0.92 0.06
N ALA A 70 -8.14 -0.01 -0.01
CA ALA A 70 -8.82 -0.52 1.17
C ALA A 70 -7.91 -1.38 2.06
N ARG A 71 -6.94 -2.10 1.47
CA ARG A 71 -6.08 -3.03 2.20
C ARG A 71 -4.78 -2.40 2.70
N TYR A 72 -4.12 -1.59 1.88
CA TYR A 72 -2.78 -1.04 2.16
C TYR A 72 -2.78 0.46 2.41
N GLY A 73 -3.91 1.12 2.14
CA GLY A 73 -4.07 2.56 2.27
C GLY A 73 -4.02 3.28 0.92
N PRO A 74 -4.65 4.46 0.85
CA PRO A 74 -4.77 5.22 -0.39
C PRO A 74 -3.47 5.87 -0.86
N ASP A 75 -2.49 6.01 0.03
CA ASP A 75 -1.22 6.70 -0.21
C ASP A 75 -0.06 5.71 -0.18
N ILE A 76 0.67 5.60 -1.29
CA ILE A 76 1.81 4.72 -1.44
C ILE A 76 2.95 5.06 -0.48
N SER A 77 3.09 6.32 -0.06
CA SER A 77 4.12 6.73 0.91
C SER A 77 3.91 6.09 2.28
N ALA A 78 2.66 5.75 2.64
CA ALA A 78 2.29 5.18 3.93
C ALA A 78 2.21 3.64 3.92
N TRP A 79 2.52 3.00 2.80
CA TRP A 79 2.49 1.54 2.69
C TRP A 79 3.50 0.85 3.60
N CYS A 80 3.04 -0.13 4.37
CA CYS A 80 3.89 -0.90 5.26
C CYS A 80 4.64 -2.01 4.49
N VAL A 81 5.95 -1.79 4.27
CA VAL A 81 6.85 -2.69 3.53
C VAL A 81 7.89 -3.37 4.42
N ASP A 82 7.79 -3.22 5.74
CA ASP A 82 8.77 -3.65 6.74
C ASP A 82 9.11 -5.15 6.70
N SER A 83 8.19 -5.98 6.20
CA SER A 83 8.37 -7.43 6.09
C SER A 83 8.87 -7.89 4.72
N VAL A 84 8.88 -7.00 3.73
CA VAL A 84 9.23 -7.32 2.33
C VAL A 84 10.73 -7.55 2.23
N ARG A 85 11.10 -8.64 1.56
CA ARG A 85 12.50 -9.04 1.34
C ARG A 85 12.93 -8.87 -0.11
N ASP A 86 12.03 -9.09 -1.05
CA ASP A 86 12.29 -8.92 -2.48
C ASP A 86 11.62 -7.63 -2.99
N PHE A 87 12.43 -6.62 -3.33
CA PHE A 87 11.98 -5.41 -4.02
C PHE A 87 12.41 -5.41 -5.50
N SER A 88 12.89 -6.55 -6.02
CA SER A 88 13.46 -6.60 -7.35
C SER A 88 12.42 -6.23 -8.41
N TYR A 89 12.83 -5.39 -9.35
CA TYR A 89 12.00 -4.90 -10.45
C TYR A 89 10.74 -4.13 -10.03
N LEU A 90 10.65 -3.62 -8.79
CA LEU A 90 9.43 -2.99 -8.29
C LEU A 90 8.96 -1.79 -9.13
N LEU A 91 9.90 -0.94 -9.54
CA LEU A 91 9.63 0.22 -10.38
C LEU A 91 10.25 0.07 -11.78
N ALA A 92 10.60 -1.15 -12.19
CA ALA A 92 11.11 -1.42 -13.53
C ALA A 92 10.05 -0.99 -14.55
N ASN A 93 10.41 -0.05 -15.43
CA ASN A 93 9.54 0.60 -16.42
C ASN A 93 8.52 1.62 -15.87
N GLN A 94 8.60 2.03 -14.60
CA GLN A 94 7.80 3.13 -14.06
C GLN A 94 8.47 4.49 -14.34
N THR A 95 8.48 4.89 -15.62
CA THR A 95 9.19 6.10 -16.09
C THR A 95 8.66 7.42 -15.54
N ASN A 96 7.42 7.42 -15.02
CA ASN A 96 6.76 8.60 -14.47
C ASN A 96 6.59 8.55 -12.93
N PHE A 97 7.33 7.67 -12.24
CA PHE A 97 7.24 7.56 -10.79
C PHE A 97 7.88 8.78 -10.09
N ASN A 98 7.10 9.51 -9.29
CA ASN A 98 7.56 10.70 -8.55
C ASN A 98 6.92 10.82 -7.15
N GLN A 99 6.54 9.68 -6.56
CA GLN A 99 5.95 9.66 -5.23
C GLN A 99 7.05 9.58 -4.17
N ASP A 100 6.79 10.16 -2.99
CA ASP A 100 7.72 10.07 -1.87
C ASP A 100 7.66 8.67 -1.24
N LEU A 101 8.81 7.99 -1.18
CA LEU A 101 8.98 6.69 -0.53
C LEU A 101 9.87 6.79 0.72
N SER A 102 10.16 7.99 1.22
CA SER A 102 11.06 8.22 2.36
C SER A 102 10.63 7.52 3.65
N LEU A 103 9.34 7.18 3.76
CA LEU A 103 8.77 6.47 4.92
C LEU A 103 8.88 4.95 4.81
N TRP A 104 9.30 4.42 3.66
CA TRP A 104 9.45 2.97 3.47
C TRP A 104 10.66 2.45 4.24
N ASN A 105 10.39 1.52 5.16
CA ASN A 105 11.44 0.81 5.87
C ASN A 105 11.88 -0.43 5.08
N VAL A 106 12.98 -0.30 4.33
CA VAL A 106 13.56 -1.38 3.53
C VAL A 106 14.65 -2.17 4.26
N SER A 107 14.75 -2.06 5.59
CA SER A 107 15.81 -2.73 6.36
C SER A 107 15.77 -4.26 6.29
N SER A 108 14.60 -4.82 5.96
CA SER A 108 14.40 -6.27 5.74
C SER A 108 14.71 -6.74 4.32
N ALA A 109 15.11 -5.84 3.41
CA ALA A 109 15.36 -6.18 2.02
C ALA A 109 16.57 -7.13 1.88
N GLU A 110 16.34 -8.28 1.25
CA GLU A 110 17.38 -9.23 0.83
C GLU A 110 17.79 -8.95 -0.64
N SER A 111 16.88 -8.40 -1.46
CA SER A 111 17.15 -8.00 -2.84
C SER A 111 16.55 -6.64 -3.20
N LEU A 112 17.37 -5.78 -3.82
CA LEU A 112 17.02 -4.46 -4.37
C LEU A 112 17.37 -4.37 -5.87
N GLU A 113 17.57 -5.51 -6.55
CA GLU A 113 18.01 -5.55 -7.95
C GLU A 113 17.02 -4.83 -8.87
N PHE A 114 17.52 -3.93 -9.72
CA PHE A 114 16.70 -3.13 -10.64
C PHE A 114 15.53 -2.38 -9.98
N PHE A 115 15.63 -2.05 -8.68
CA PHE A 115 14.57 -1.38 -7.92
C PHE A 115 14.10 -0.08 -8.58
N LEU A 116 15.03 0.74 -9.10
CA LEU A 116 14.79 2.03 -9.78
C LEU A 116 15.18 2.00 -11.26
N ALA A 117 15.29 0.83 -11.88
CA ALA A 117 15.76 0.76 -13.26
C ALA A 117 14.73 1.39 -14.22
N GLY A 118 15.09 2.60 -14.70
CA GLY A 118 14.38 3.38 -15.72
C GLY A 118 14.96 3.19 -17.10
#